data_AF-A0A1L9VPQ8-F1
#
_entry.id   AF-A0A1L9VPQ8-F1
#
_cell.length_a   1.000
_cell.length_b   1.000
_cell.length_c   1.000
_cell.angle_alpha   90.00
_cell.angle_beta   90.00
_cell.angle_gamma   90.00
#
_symmetry.space_group_name_H-M   'P 1'
#
loop_
_entity.id
_entity.type
_entity.pdbx_description
1 polymer ?
#
loop_
_entity_poly.entity_id
_entity_poly.type
_entity_poly.pdbx_seq_one_letter_code
_entity_poly.pdbx_strand_id
1 'polypeptide(L)'
;MDTFQEQYLSFIQVPDQTVPLSAPEWPKTHHPQAISWFKHLRWTITSMTTKSIQAIEAALHLYEKTSHKDSPRYTKLRESVPRLLEWWDNFIPVTQLSRFFLLTVVEFMMSLGDLVNVEEMYLTSGGVDSNSGFVREMLEVRKSARTVIYEGFIIGRLVQEAVFRFEDLGEGYTADQMFVGLPGGFPFPEGKF
;
A
#
# COMPACT_ATOMS: atom_id res chain seq x y z
N MET A 1 -27.79 -3.42 5.31
CA MET A 1 -26.79 -2.86 4.39
C MET A 1 -25.67 -2.32 5.25
N ASP A 2 -24.48 -2.85 4.99
CA ASP A 2 -23.25 -2.75 5.77
C ASP A 2 -22.68 -1.32 5.75
N THR A 3 -22.82 -0.60 6.86
CA THR A 3 -22.28 0.77 7.01
C THR A 3 -20.75 0.81 7.17
N PHE A 4 -20.10 -0.33 7.41
CA PHE A 4 -18.66 -0.38 7.68
C PHE A 4 -17.80 -0.35 6.39
N GLN A 5 -18.22 -1.07 5.33
CA GLN A 5 -17.51 -1.12 4.05
C GLN A 5 -17.59 0.19 3.25
N GLU A 6 -18.75 0.86 3.26
CA GLU A 6 -18.92 2.12 2.54
C GLU A 6 -18.21 3.29 3.24
N GLN A 7 -18.04 3.22 4.57
CA GLN A 7 -17.32 4.26 5.29
C GLN A 7 -15.85 4.30 4.87
N TYR A 8 -15.09 3.21 4.99
CA TYR A 8 -13.62 3.29 4.86
C TYR A 8 -13.11 3.51 3.43
N LEU A 9 -13.75 2.89 2.43
CA LEU A 9 -13.36 3.08 1.03
C LEU A 9 -13.68 4.49 0.52
N SER A 10 -14.65 5.19 1.13
CA SER A 10 -14.91 6.60 0.82
C SER A 10 -13.82 7.56 1.30
N PHE A 11 -12.96 7.13 2.25
CA PHE A 11 -11.85 7.96 2.75
C PHE A 11 -10.58 7.85 1.91
N ILE A 12 -10.39 6.76 1.15
CA ILE A 12 -9.26 6.68 0.22
C ILE A 12 -9.60 7.47 -1.04
N GLN A 13 -9.26 8.75 -1.02
CA GLN A 13 -9.36 9.60 -2.19
C GLN A 13 -8.28 9.20 -3.21
N VAL A 14 -8.69 9.05 -4.47
CA VAL A 14 -7.73 9.00 -5.58
C VAL A 14 -6.92 10.30 -5.52
N PRO A 15 -5.57 10.25 -5.55
CA PRO A 15 -4.76 11.45 -5.51
C PRO A 15 -5.22 12.43 -6.59
N ASP A 16 -5.60 13.63 -6.17
CA ASP A 16 -5.95 14.70 -7.09
C ASP A 16 -4.72 15.02 -7.95
N GLN A 17 -4.83 14.71 -9.24
CA GLN A 17 -3.74 14.89 -10.20
C GLN A 17 -3.46 16.36 -10.52
N THR A 18 -4.33 17.27 -10.09
CA THR A 18 -4.17 18.72 -10.25
C THR A 18 -3.33 19.35 -9.13
N VAL A 19 -3.08 18.63 -8.04
CA VAL A 19 -2.24 19.11 -6.94
C VAL A 19 -0.80 19.30 -7.46
N PRO A 20 -0.22 20.51 -7.31
CA PRO A 20 1.14 20.76 -7.76
C PRO A 20 2.13 19.97 -6.91
N LEU A 21 2.87 19.07 -7.56
CA LEU A 21 3.95 18.30 -6.95
C LEU A 21 5.30 18.94 -7.24
N SER A 22 6.25 18.78 -6.33
CA SER A 22 7.59 19.33 -6.46
C SER A 22 8.67 18.33 -6.00
N ALA A 23 9.89 18.53 -6.48
CA ALA A 23 11.06 17.71 -6.16
C ALA A 23 12.23 18.62 -5.74
N PRO A 24 12.08 19.38 -4.63
CA PRO A 24 12.97 20.51 -4.30
C PRO A 24 14.42 20.08 -4.05
N GLU A 25 14.62 18.87 -3.52
CA GLU A 25 15.95 18.33 -3.19
C GLU A 25 16.66 17.72 -4.41
N TRP A 26 15.94 17.54 -5.52
CA TRP A 26 16.47 16.91 -6.73
C TRP A 26 17.14 17.93 -7.65
N PRO A 27 18.13 17.54 -8.48
CA PRO A 27 18.69 18.42 -9.49
C PRO A 27 17.60 18.91 -10.46
N LYS A 28 17.62 20.20 -10.79
CA LYS A 28 16.61 20.84 -11.66
C LYS A 28 16.46 20.15 -13.02
N THR A 29 17.55 19.59 -13.53
CA THR A 29 17.61 18.80 -14.78
C THR A 29 16.75 17.54 -14.74
N HIS A 30 16.41 17.02 -13.56
CA HIS A 30 15.62 15.81 -13.35
C HIS A 30 14.24 16.07 -12.75
N HIS A 31 13.86 17.32 -12.51
CA HIS A 31 12.56 17.69 -11.93
C HIS A 31 11.37 17.08 -12.68
N PRO A 32 11.29 17.14 -14.03
CA PRO A 32 10.16 16.55 -14.75
C PRO A 32 10.01 15.04 -14.51
N GLN A 33 11.12 14.30 -14.54
CA GLN A 33 11.13 12.85 -14.32
C GLN A 33 10.82 12.51 -12.87
N ALA A 34 11.40 13.22 -11.91
CA ALA A 34 11.14 13.06 -10.48
C ALA A 34 9.66 13.29 -10.15
N ILE A 35 9.06 14.36 -10.70
CA ILE A 35 7.63 14.65 -10.53
C ILE A 35 6.77 13.56 -11.16
N SER A 36 7.10 13.09 -12.36
CA SER A 36 6.38 11.99 -13.01
C SER A 36 6.42 10.71 -12.18
N TRP A 37 7.61 10.31 -11.73
CA TRP A 37 7.81 9.16 -10.86
C TRP A 37 7.06 9.30 -9.54
N PHE A 38 7.04 10.50 -8.95
CA PHE A 38 6.28 10.78 -7.73
C PHE A 38 4.77 10.60 -7.94
N LYS A 39 4.22 11.03 -9.08
CA LYS A 39 2.81 10.78 -9.42
C LYS A 39 2.50 9.29 -9.47
N HIS A 40 3.36 8.51 -10.12
CA HIS A 40 3.22 7.05 -10.20
C HIS A 40 3.32 6.38 -8.84
N LEU A 41 4.28 6.81 -8.01
CA LEU A 41 4.42 6.31 -6.65
C LEU A 41 3.14 6.58 -5.87
N ARG A 42 2.65 7.83 -5.86
CA ARG A 42 1.40 8.19 -5.16
C ARG A 42 0.23 7.31 -5.59
N TRP A 43 0.01 7.15 -6.89
CA TRP A 43 -1.06 6.30 -7.42
C TRP A 43 -0.92 4.83 -6.99
N THR A 44 0.29 4.29 -7.09
CA THR A 44 0.58 2.89 -6.72
C THR A 44 0.28 2.66 -5.25
N ILE A 45 0.76 3.56 -4.39
CA ILE A 45 0.52 3.52 -2.95
C ILE A 45 -0.97 3.61 -2.64
N THR A 46 -1.71 4.51 -3.28
CA THR A 46 -3.17 4.57 -3.11
C THR A 46 -3.81 3.24 -3.44
N SER A 47 -3.51 2.68 -4.61
CA SER A 47 -4.07 1.40 -5.05
C SER A 47 -3.78 0.29 -4.04
N MET A 48 -2.54 0.25 -3.54
CA MET A 48 -2.10 -0.71 -2.55
C MET A 48 -2.80 -0.57 -1.20
N THR A 49 -2.93 0.64 -0.67
CA THR A 49 -3.67 0.92 0.56
C THR A 49 -5.13 0.51 0.39
N THR A 50 -5.77 0.82 -0.75
CA THR A 50 -7.14 0.39 -1.05
C THR A 50 -7.26 -1.13 -1.05
N LYS A 51 -6.41 -1.84 -1.79
CA LYS A 51 -6.43 -3.31 -1.83
C LYS A 51 -6.18 -3.93 -0.46
N SER A 52 -5.32 -3.32 0.35
CA SER A 52 -5.02 -3.75 1.72
C SER A 52 -6.27 -3.66 2.62
N ILE A 53 -6.95 -2.51 2.61
CA ILE A 53 -8.20 -2.33 3.36
C ILE A 53 -9.27 -3.31 2.88
N GLN A 54 -9.46 -3.46 1.57
CA GLN A 54 -10.44 -4.40 1.01
C GLN A 54 -10.18 -5.85 1.46
N ALA A 55 -8.92 -6.27 1.51
CA ALA A 55 -8.57 -7.61 1.98
C ALA A 55 -8.87 -7.80 3.47
N ILE A 56 -8.56 -6.79 4.30
CA ILE A 56 -8.86 -6.81 5.73
C ILE A 56 -10.38 -6.84 5.96
N GLU A 57 -11.14 -5.99 5.27
CA GLU A 57 -12.60 -5.93 5.37
C GLU A 57 -13.26 -7.25 4.93
N ALA A 58 -12.80 -7.84 3.83
CA ALA A 58 -13.29 -9.14 3.39
C ALA A 58 -13.10 -10.21 4.48
N ALA A 59 -11.94 -10.23 5.14
CA ALA A 59 -11.68 -11.14 6.26
C ALA A 59 -12.56 -10.83 7.49
N LEU A 60 -12.72 -9.57 7.87
CA LEU A 60 -13.62 -9.16 8.97
C LEU A 60 -15.06 -9.59 8.70
N HIS A 61 -15.54 -9.42 7.48
CA HIS A 61 -16.89 -9.83 7.09
C HIS A 61 -17.11 -11.35 7.18
N LEU A 62 -16.09 -12.14 6.85
CA LEU A 62 -16.14 -13.60 7.06
C LEU A 62 -16.21 -13.97 8.54
N TYR A 63 -15.48 -13.27 9.42
CA TYR A 63 -15.59 -13.45 10.86
C TYR A 63 -16.99 -13.09 11.38
N GLU A 64 -17.61 -12.03 10.88
CA GLU A 64 -18.94 -11.56 11.30
C GLU A 64 -20.08 -12.48 10.85
N LYS A 65 -19.92 -13.15 9.71
CA LYS A 65 -20.85 -14.16 9.20
C LYS A 65 -20.82 -15.48 9.98
N THR A 66 -19.85 -15.65 10.88
CA THR A 66 -19.65 -16.90 11.62
C THR A 66 -19.69 -16.66 13.13
N SER A 67 -19.70 -17.74 13.92
CA SER A 67 -19.63 -17.68 15.39
C SER A 67 -18.24 -17.25 15.92
N HIS A 68 -17.35 -16.75 15.05
CA HIS A 68 -15.96 -16.42 15.38
C HIS A 68 -15.73 -14.92 15.65
N LYS A 69 -16.79 -14.12 15.76
CA LYS A 69 -16.69 -12.67 15.99
C LYS A 69 -15.98 -12.29 17.30
N ASP A 70 -16.05 -13.13 18.33
CA ASP A 70 -15.37 -12.92 19.61
C ASP A 70 -13.91 -13.43 19.62
N SER A 71 -13.40 -13.85 18.45
CA SER A 71 -12.02 -14.27 18.30
C SER A 71 -11.06 -13.11 18.58
N PRO A 72 -9.99 -13.30 19.39
CA PRO A 72 -8.93 -12.30 19.54
C PRO A 72 -8.32 -11.86 18.20
N ARG A 73 -8.38 -12.72 17.19
CA ARG A 73 -7.91 -12.45 15.82
C ARG A 73 -8.76 -11.39 15.12
N TYR A 74 -10.08 -11.46 15.30
CA TYR A 74 -11.00 -10.46 14.77
C TYR A 74 -10.69 -9.08 15.37
N THR A 75 -10.46 -9.00 16.68
CA THR A 75 -10.06 -7.75 17.35
C THR A 75 -8.77 -7.18 16.77
N LYS A 76 -7.72 -7.98 16.65
CA LYS A 76 -6.44 -7.53 16.07
C LYS A 76 -6.55 -7.10 14.62
N LEU A 77 -7.31 -7.83 13.81
CA LEU A 77 -7.53 -7.50 12.41
C LEU A 77 -8.34 -6.20 12.27
N ARG A 78 -9.27 -5.93 13.20
CA ARG A 78 -10.03 -4.68 13.24
C ARG A 78 -9.17 -3.45 13.55
N GLU A 79 -8.08 -3.61 14.31
CA GLU A 79 -7.11 -2.54 14.56
C GLU A 79 -6.26 -2.19 13.33
N SER A 80 -6.23 -3.04 12.32
CA SER A 80 -5.38 -2.87 11.13
C SER A 80 -5.84 -1.74 10.22
N VAL A 81 -7.16 -1.62 10.01
CA VAL A 81 -7.74 -0.57 9.14
C VAL A 81 -7.46 0.84 9.67
N PRO A 82 -7.71 1.18 10.95
CA PRO A 82 -7.36 2.49 11.49
C PRO A 82 -5.89 2.86 11.32
N ARG A 83 -4.96 1.92 11.51
CA ARG A 83 -3.51 2.19 11.34
C ARG A 83 -3.14 2.48 9.89
N LEU A 84 -3.73 1.74 8.94
CA LEU A 84 -3.54 2.02 7.51
C LEU A 84 -4.08 3.40 7.12
N LEU A 85 -5.23 3.80 7.68
CA LEU A 85 -5.83 5.10 7.43
C LEU A 85 -5.04 6.24 8.07
N GLU A 86 -4.57 6.06 9.30
CA GLU A 86 -3.69 7.04 9.96
C GLU A 86 -2.44 7.29 9.12
N TRP A 87 -1.81 6.23 8.60
CA TRP A 87 -0.68 6.40 7.70
C TRP A 87 -1.08 7.11 6.40
N TRP A 88 -2.20 6.70 5.81
CA TRP A 88 -2.72 7.28 4.57
C TRP A 88 -3.00 8.79 4.69
N ASP A 89 -3.60 9.21 5.81
CA ASP A 89 -3.91 10.62 6.11
C ASP A 89 -2.65 11.48 6.25
N ASN A 90 -1.54 10.87 6.70
CA ASN A 90 -0.24 11.53 6.73
C ASN A 90 0.47 11.51 5.37
N PHE A 91 0.22 10.49 4.55
CA PHE A 91 0.83 10.33 3.24
C PHE A 91 0.22 11.25 2.16
N ILE A 92 -1.12 11.26 2.04
CA ILE A 92 -1.81 11.92 0.93
C ILE A 92 -1.52 13.44 0.82
N PRO A 93 -1.34 14.21 1.90
CA PRO A 93 -1.09 15.65 1.82
C PRO A 93 0.32 16.00 1.35
N VAL A 94 1.28 15.06 1.32
CA VAL A 94 2.68 15.36 1.04
C VAL A 94 2.89 15.69 -0.43
N THR A 95 3.21 16.93 -0.77
CA THR A 95 3.38 17.40 -2.16
C THR A 95 4.83 17.49 -2.63
N GLN A 96 5.78 17.15 -1.76
CA GLN A 96 7.21 17.25 -2.04
C GLN A 96 7.88 15.87 -2.05
N LEU A 97 8.57 15.55 -3.13
CA LEU A 97 9.44 14.37 -3.24
C LEU A 97 10.77 14.67 -2.54
N SER A 98 10.78 14.58 -1.21
CA SER A 98 12.00 14.68 -0.40
C SER A 98 12.57 13.31 -0.06
N ARG A 99 13.85 13.26 0.31
CA ARG A 99 14.49 12.07 0.88
C ARG A 99 13.73 11.56 2.10
N PHE A 100 13.31 12.46 2.98
CA PHE A 100 12.53 12.10 4.17
C PHE A 100 11.22 11.40 3.78
N PHE A 101 10.48 11.94 2.82
CA PHE A 101 9.25 11.31 2.32
C PHE A 101 9.51 9.92 1.73
N LEU A 102 10.60 9.74 0.98
CA LEU A 102 10.93 8.43 0.44
C LEU A 102 11.26 7.42 1.54
N LEU A 103 11.99 7.83 2.58
CA LEU A 103 12.30 6.98 3.73
C LEU A 103 11.03 6.52 4.46
N THR A 104 10.06 7.42 4.68
CA THR A 104 8.78 7.03 5.32
C THR A 104 7.96 6.09 4.45
N VAL A 105 8.02 6.22 3.13
CA VAL A 105 7.41 5.27 2.20
C VAL A 105 8.08 3.90 2.27
N VAL A 106 9.42 3.84 2.31
CA VAL A 106 10.16 2.58 2.45
C VAL A 106 9.75 1.88 3.74
N GLU A 107 9.76 2.59 4.86
CA GLU A 107 9.39 2.05 6.17
C GLU A 107 7.98 1.45 6.14
N PHE A 108 7.00 2.21 5.63
CA PHE A 108 5.63 1.73 5.51
C PHE A 108 5.52 0.48 4.64
N MET A 109 6.12 0.49 3.45
CA MET A 109 6.04 -0.64 2.52
C MET A 109 6.67 -1.91 3.09
N MET A 110 7.75 -1.77 3.85
CA MET A 110 8.39 -2.89 4.54
C MET A 110 7.55 -3.40 5.72
N SER A 111 6.81 -2.51 6.40
CA SER A 111 5.89 -2.87 7.49
C SER A 111 4.49 -3.31 7.04
N LEU A 112 4.19 -3.29 5.73
CA LEU A 112 2.85 -3.54 5.22
C LEU A 112 2.32 -4.92 5.60
N GLY A 113 3.21 -5.91 5.75
CA GLY A 113 2.87 -7.25 6.24
C GLY A 113 2.26 -7.24 7.65
N ASP A 114 2.83 -6.43 8.55
CA ASP A 114 2.38 -6.29 9.93
C ASP A 114 1.04 -5.54 10.01
N LEU A 115 0.84 -4.58 9.10
CA LEU A 115 -0.39 -3.81 9.01
C LEU A 115 -1.53 -4.61 8.39
N VAL A 116 -1.30 -5.37 7.32
CA VAL A 116 -2.33 -6.22 6.70
C VAL A 116 -2.64 -7.44 7.56
N ASN A 117 -1.65 -7.92 8.30
CA ASN A 117 -1.78 -8.93 9.35
C ASN A 117 -2.44 -10.25 8.88
N VAL A 118 -1.87 -10.83 7.83
CA VAL A 118 -2.37 -12.07 7.19
C VAL A 118 -2.41 -13.30 8.09
N GLU A 119 -1.72 -13.27 9.23
CA GLU A 119 -1.76 -14.34 10.23
C GLU A 119 -3.06 -14.33 11.04
N GLU A 120 -3.64 -13.15 11.26
CA GLU A 120 -4.90 -12.99 11.98
C GLU A 120 -6.12 -13.26 11.08
N MET A 121 -5.95 -13.25 9.75
CA MET A 121 -6.99 -13.73 8.83
C MET A 121 -7.32 -15.20 9.09
N TYR A 122 -6.31 -16.08 9.27
CA TYR A 122 -6.50 -17.48 9.66
C TYR A 122 -5.20 -18.16 10.08
N LEU A 123 -5.22 -18.94 11.17
CA LEU A 123 -4.12 -19.83 11.57
C LEU A 123 -4.55 -21.28 11.47
N THR A 124 -3.77 -22.08 10.75
CA THR A 124 -3.98 -23.51 10.51
C THR A 124 -3.57 -24.39 11.70
N SER A 125 -3.18 -23.84 12.86
CA SER A 125 -2.73 -24.67 13.98
C SER A 125 -3.92 -25.13 14.84
N GLY A 126 -4.21 -26.43 14.76
CA GLY A 126 -5.31 -27.09 15.48
C GLY A 126 -6.33 -27.66 14.51
N GLY A 127 -6.95 -28.79 14.87
CA GLY A 127 -7.83 -29.64 14.04
C GLY A 127 -9.14 -28.99 13.59
N VAL A 128 -9.05 -27.83 12.94
CA VAL A 128 -10.13 -27.15 12.26
C VAL A 128 -10.39 -27.90 10.97
N ASP A 129 -11.66 -28.15 10.69
CA ASP A 129 -12.09 -28.75 9.42
C ASP A 129 -11.72 -27.80 8.26
N SER A 130 -10.64 -28.15 7.56
CA SER A 130 -10.15 -27.45 6.37
C SER A 130 -11.19 -27.44 5.23
N ASN A 131 -12.24 -28.25 5.34
CA ASN A 131 -13.34 -28.30 4.37
C ASN A 131 -14.52 -27.38 4.72
N SER A 132 -14.45 -26.63 5.82
CA SER A 132 -15.47 -25.62 6.11
C SER A 132 -15.40 -24.47 5.09
N GLY A 133 -16.57 -24.01 4.62
CA GLY A 133 -16.66 -22.91 3.65
C GLY A 133 -15.93 -21.64 4.11
N PHE A 134 -16.00 -21.35 5.41
CA PHE A 134 -15.27 -20.26 6.06
C PHE A 134 -13.76 -20.35 5.84
N VAL A 135 -13.14 -21.51 6.09
CA VAL A 135 -11.69 -21.67 5.95
C VAL A 135 -11.26 -21.48 4.50
N ARG A 136 -12.01 -22.05 3.55
CA ARG A 136 -11.71 -21.90 2.12
C ARG A 136 -11.79 -20.45 1.67
N GLU A 137 -12.84 -19.73 2.04
CA GLU A 137 -12.99 -18.31 1.68
C GLU A 137 -11.90 -17.45 2.32
N MET A 138 -11.58 -17.72 3.58
CA MET A 138 -10.54 -16.99 4.29
C MET A 138 -9.14 -17.23 3.71
N LEU A 139 -8.86 -18.44 3.21
CA LEU A 139 -7.62 -18.74 2.51
C LEU A 139 -7.47 -17.96 1.20
N GLU A 140 -8.56 -17.77 0.45
CA GLU A 140 -8.52 -16.94 -0.77
C GLU A 140 -8.30 -15.45 -0.44
N VAL A 141 -8.96 -14.93 0.59
CA VAL A 141 -8.71 -13.56 1.08
C VAL A 141 -7.24 -13.41 1.50
N ARG A 142 -6.70 -14.37 2.25
CA ARG A 142 -5.30 -14.37 2.68
C ARG A 142 -4.33 -14.42 1.51
N LYS A 143 -4.64 -15.17 0.45
CA LYS A 143 -3.83 -15.24 -0.77
C LYS A 143 -3.80 -13.87 -1.46
N SER A 144 -4.94 -13.22 -1.61
CA SER A 144 -5.03 -11.86 -2.16
C SER A 144 -4.20 -10.87 -1.33
N ALA A 145 -4.37 -10.89 0.00
CA ALA A 145 -3.62 -10.04 0.92
C ALA A 145 -2.09 -10.24 0.82
N ARG A 146 -1.63 -11.49 0.69
CA ARG A 146 -0.21 -11.81 0.47
C ARG A 146 0.33 -11.23 -0.84
N THR A 147 -0.45 -11.25 -1.91
CA THR A 147 -0.06 -10.62 -3.17
C THR A 147 0.18 -9.12 -2.97
N VAL A 148 -0.73 -8.44 -2.26
CA VAL A 148 -0.58 -6.99 -1.96
C VAL A 148 0.68 -6.73 -1.13
N ILE A 149 0.95 -7.53 -0.09
CA ILE A 149 2.18 -7.40 0.70
C ILE A 149 3.43 -7.59 -0.16
N TYR A 150 3.43 -8.59 -1.04
CA TYR A 150 4.56 -8.87 -1.93
C TYR A 150 4.79 -7.74 -2.95
N GLU A 151 3.72 -7.20 -3.53
CA GLU A 151 3.79 -5.98 -4.36
C GLU A 151 4.41 -4.82 -3.56
N GLY A 152 4.01 -4.66 -2.30
CA GLY A 152 4.51 -3.61 -1.41
C GLY A 152 5.99 -3.72 -1.14
N PHE A 153 6.47 -4.94 -0.87
CA PHE A 153 7.89 -5.21 -0.71
C PHE A 153 8.70 -4.81 -1.97
N ILE A 154 8.18 -5.10 -3.17
CA ILE A 154 8.83 -4.70 -4.42
C ILE A 154 8.90 -3.17 -4.52
N ILE A 155 7.78 -2.48 -4.28
CA ILE A 155 7.74 -1.00 -4.29
C ILE A 155 8.70 -0.42 -3.27
N GLY A 156 8.70 -0.94 -2.04
CA GLY A 156 9.62 -0.51 -0.98
C GLY A 156 11.08 -0.60 -1.40
N ARG A 157 11.47 -1.67 -2.09
CA ARG A 157 12.83 -1.81 -2.65
C ARG A 157 13.14 -0.79 -3.74
N LEU A 158 12.20 -0.53 -4.66
CA LEU A 158 12.38 0.49 -5.70
C LEU A 158 12.55 1.90 -5.10
N VAL A 159 11.75 2.22 -4.09
CA VAL A 159 11.84 3.51 -3.38
C VAL A 159 13.16 3.60 -2.62
N GLN A 160 13.58 2.52 -1.95
CA GLN A 160 14.87 2.47 -1.25
C GLN A 160 16.05 2.66 -2.20
N GLU A 161 15.98 2.07 -3.39
CA GLU A 161 16.97 2.26 -4.44
C GLU A 161 17.02 3.72 -4.94
N ALA A 162 15.86 4.37 -5.10
CA ALA A 162 15.80 5.79 -5.41
C ALA A 162 16.42 6.67 -4.29
N VAL A 163 16.26 6.29 -3.02
CA VAL A 163 16.92 6.97 -1.88
C VAL A 163 18.44 6.84 -1.96
N PHE A 164 18.97 5.64 -2.20
CA PHE A 164 20.41 5.44 -2.32
C PHE A 164 20.99 6.24 -3.48
N ARG A 165 20.36 6.18 -4.66
CA ARG A 165 20.79 6.95 -5.84
C ARG A 165 20.67 8.46 -5.62
N PHE A 166 19.73 8.89 -4.79
CA PHE A 166 19.63 10.28 -4.36
C PHE A 166 20.81 10.70 -3.46
N GLU A 167 21.26 9.83 -2.56
CA GLU A 167 22.45 10.08 -1.72
C GLU A 167 23.73 10.14 -2.55
N ASP A 168 23.81 9.33 -3.60
CA ASP A 168 24.96 9.26 -4.52
C ASP A 168 24.92 10.35 -5.61
N LEU A 169 24.02 11.34 -5.54
CA LEU A 169 23.88 12.44 -6.53
C LEU A 169 25.18 13.24 -6.78
N GLY A 170 26.19 13.10 -5.93
CA GLY A 170 27.54 13.60 -6.19
C GLY A 170 28.26 12.96 -7.38
N GLU A 171 27.78 11.83 -7.93
CA GLU A 171 28.50 11.00 -8.90
C GLU A 171 28.01 11.09 -10.36
N GLY A 172 27.04 11.97 -10.68
CA GLY A 172 26.66 12.26 -12.07
C GLY A 172 25.68 11.28 -12.75
N TYR A 173 24.81 10.64 -11.98
CA TYR A 173 23.74 9.78 -12.50
C TYR A 173 22.76 10.52 -13.43
N THR A 174 22.23 9.82 -14.44
CA THR A 174 21.13 10.29 -15.29
C THR A 174 19.76 9.98 -14.67
N ALA A 175 18.68 10.61 -15.16
CA ALA A 175 17.33 10.40 -14.62
C ALA A 175 16.89 8.92 -14.64
N ASP A 176 17.18 8.20 -15.73
CA ASP A 176 16.86 6.76 -15.87
C ASP A 176 17.69 5.91 -14.90
N GLN A 177 18.84 6.41 -14.47
CA GLN A 177 19.66 5.83 -13.41
C GLN A 177 19.27 6.32 -12.02
N MET A 178 18.31 7.22 -11.85
CA MET A 178 17.80 7.58 -10.51
C MET A 178 16.51 6.84 -10.19
N PHE A 179 15.68 6.64 -11.22
CA PHE A 179 14.34 6.07 -11.11
C PHE A 179 14.24 4.78 -11.91
N VAL A 180 14.87 3.71 -11.44
CA VAL A 180 14.83 2.42 -12.14
C VAL A 180 13.43 1.83 -12.05
N GLY A 181 12.77 1.81 -13.20
CA GLY A 181 11.40 1.33 -13.31
C GLY A 181 10.37 2.32 -12.75
N LEU A 182 9.13 2.12 -13.18
CA LEU A 182 7.99 2.81 -12.59
C LEU A 182 7.46 1.98 -11.43
N PRO A 183 7.15 2.60 -10.27
CA PRO A 183 6.39 1.96 -9.22
C PRO A 183 5.09 1.44 -9.85
N GLY A 184 4.88 0.12 -9.76
CA GLY A 184 3.71 -0.55 -10.32
C GLY A 184 3.83 -1.07 -11.75
N GLY A 185 4.91 -0.78 -12.51
CA GLY A 185 5.22 -1.45 -13.78
C GLY A 185 4.22 -1.31 -14.95
N PHE A 186 3.12 -0.57 -14.77
CA PHE A 186 2.12 -0.35 -15.82
C PHE A 186 2.31 1.04 -16.44
N PRO A 187 2.11 1.19 -17.78
CA PRO A 187 1.98 2.52 -18.37
C PRO A 187 0.85 3.27 -17.67
N PHE A 188 0.92 4.61 -17.67
CA PHE A 188 -0.27 5.42 -17.44
C PHE A 188 -1.42 4.82 -18.26
N PRO A 189 -2.68 4.84 -17.80
CA PRO A 189 -3.79 4.71 -18.73
C PRO A 189 -3.71 5.89 -19.69
N GLU A 190 -2.93 5.73 -20.76
CA GLU A 190 -2.90 6.63 -21.89
C GLU A 190 -4.28 6.55 -22.53
N GLY A 191 -5.08 7.61 -22.33
CA GLY A 191 -6.32 7.82 -23.05
C GLY A 191 -7.51 6.99 -22.53
N LYS A 192 -8.32 7.65 -21.69
CA LYS A 192 -9.75 7.89 -21.93
C LYS A 192 -10.32 8.77 -20.81
N PHE A 193 -10.21 10.08 -20.99
CA PHE A 193 -11.24 11.04 -20.61
C PHE A 193 -11.54 11.87 -21.85
#